data_AF-A0A9P5NTS6-F1
#
_entry.id   AF-A0A9P5NTS6-F1
#
_cell.length_a   1.000
_cell.length_b   1.000
_cell.length_c   1.000
_cell.angle_alpha   90.00
_cell.angle_beta   90.00
_cell.angle_gamma   90.00
#
_symmetry.space_group_name_H-M   'P 1'
#
loop_
_entity.id
_entity.type
_entity.pdbx_description
1 polymer ?
#
loop_
_entity_poly.entity_id
_entity_poly.type
_entity_poly.pdbx_seq_one_letter_code
_entity_poly.pdbx_strand_id
1 'polypeptide(L)'
;MILPLVLSQFENLRHIVQLNLETIDLRVLPLGLSGVFLGLQLLGALINGIIGIQVEQQNEDGSINIEPVNVGTRREGMIHRLKSVPHTLGGFVIFGFMAARLAGCLTLLYLSGITPVQERKESHGKQFINCPEYWMTLTFAYTTLLAFATFYTQQKSNWTLRYLTLVLLSVLGVYAYRDIWPFATYHSEPRDKEEGVLLWAKLAVLTVTAVIIPLFIPHPYVPVDPKNPAPEPNPEQTASWISALTYSYLDPLIILASKVVHLSYEQLPPLADYDRAQYLTSHAFPYIDPFLGAKRRHLFFGLLQFSVRKFSEAFISIQIQFC
;
A
#
# COMPACT_ATOMS: atom_id res chain seq x y z
N MET A 1 -36.79 32.17 8.23
CA MET A 1 -36.59 31.87 9.67
C MET A 1 -35.83 30.56 9.94
N ILE A 2 -35.60 29.68 8.95
CA ILE A 2 -34.92 28.38 9.16
C ILE A 2 -33.39 28.49 8.95
N LEU A 3 -32.94 29.37 8.06
CA LEU A 3 -31.52 29.58 7.75
C LEU A 3 -30.63 30.02 8.95
N PRO A 4 -31.06 30.96 9.82
CA PRO A 4 -30.22 31.37 10.97
C PRO A 4 -30.14 30.29 12.06
N LEU A 5 -31.15 29.42 12.17
CA LEU A 5 -31.15 28.30 13.12
C LEU A 5 -30.16 27.21 12.69
N VAL A 6 -30.08 26.92 11.39
CA VAL A 6 -29.13 25.94 10.83
C VAL A 6 -27.69 26.45 10.92
N LEU A 7 -27.46 27.75 10.68
CA LEU A 7 -26.13 28.35 10.84
C LEU A 7 -25.66 28.34 12.29
N SER A 8 -26.55 28.67 13.25
CA SER A 8 -26.26 28.59 14.68
C SER A 8 -25.96 27.15 15.14
N GLN A 9 -26.69 26.16 14.61
CA GLN A 9 -26.41 24.73 14.89
C GLN A 9 -25.07 24.29 14.30
N PHE A 10 -24.69 24.78 13.12
CA PHE A 10 -23.39 24.49 12.50
C PHE A 10 -22.21 25.13 13.24
N GLU A 11 -22.35 26.35 13.75
CA GLU A 11 -21.34 26.99 14.59
C GLU A 11 -21.19 26.29 15.93
N ASN A 12 -22.29 25.86 16.55
CA ASN A 12 -22.25 25.11 17.79
C ASN A 12 -21.64 23.70 17.59
N LEU A 13 -21.94 23.04 16.46
CA LEU A 13 -21.26 21.80 16.08
C LEU A 13 -19.77 22.01 15.82
N ARG A 14 -19.37 23.10 15.16
CA ARG A 14 -17.95 23.45 14.99
C ARG A 14 -17.26 23.66 16.33
N HIS A 15 -17.89 24.38 17.25
CA HIS A 15 -17.34 24.60 18.59
C HIS A 15 -17.24 23.30 19.39
N ILE A 16 -18.24 22.42 19.33
CA ILE A 16 -18.22 21.10 20.02
C ILE A 16 -17.16 20.17 19.40
N VAL A 17 -17.03 20.16 18.08
CA VAL A 17 -15.99 19.39 17.37
C VAL A 17 -14.61 19.96 17.66
N GLN A 18 -14.44 21.28 17.70
CA GLN A 18 -13.17 21.93 18.07
C GLN A 18 -12.81 21.67 19.54
N LEU A 19 -13.75 21.74 20.48
CA LEU A 19 -13.52 21.42 21.90
C LEU A 19 -13.11 19.95 22.14
N ASN A 20 -13.72 19.02 21.40
CA ASN A 20 -13.33 17.60 21.46
C ASN A 20 -12.02 17.31 20.71
N LEU A 21 -11.69 18.05 19.64
CA LEU A 21 -10.39 17.94 18.96
C LEU A 21 -9.23 18.55 19.77
N GLU A 22 -9.51 19.51 20.65
CA GLU A 22 -8.49 20.17 21.47
C GLU A 22 -8.09 19.33 22.69
N THR A 23 -8.97 18.43 23.14
CA THR A 23 -8.72 17.52 24.28
C THR A 23 -8.03 16.21 23.87
N ILE A 24 -8.10 15.83 22.60
CA ILE A 24 -7.44 14.63 22.06
C ILE A 24 -6.28 15.09 21.17
N ASP A 25 -5.04 14.84 21.62
CA ASP A 25 -3.87 15.08 20.79
C ASP A 25 -4.02 14.33 19.45
N LEU A 26 -4.14 15.08 18.35
CA LEU A 26 -4.30 14.51 16.99
C LEU A 26 -3.19 13.51 16.62
N ARG A 27 -2.04 13.59 17.30
CA ARG A 27 -0.90 12.66 17.17
C ARG A 27 -1.21 11.24 17.64
N VAL A 28 -2.33 11.02 18.35
CA VAL A 28 -2.79 9.68 18.77
C VAL A 28 -3.52 8.95 17.64
N LEU A 29 -4.02 9.65 16.62
CA LEU A 29 -4.75 9.04 15.49
C LEU A 29 -3.91 8.03 14.70
N PRO A 30 -2.67 8.35 14.26
CA PRO A 30 -1.84 7.39 13.53
C PRO A 30 -1.47 6.17 14.38
N LEU A 31 -1.34 6.37 15.70
CA LEU A 31 -1.12 5.28 16.64
C LEU A 31 -2.34 4.36 16.74
N GLY A 32 -3.54 4.92 16.91
CA GLY A 32 -4.78 4.15 16.92
C GLY A 32 -4.95 3.31 15.65
N LEU A 33 -4.69 3.91 14.49
CA LEU A 33 -4.69 3.20 13.19
C LEU A 33 -3.65 2.08 13.15
N SER A 34 -2.42 2.35 13.60
CA SER A 34 -1.36 1.33 13.66
C SER A 34 -1.73 0.16 14.57
N GLY A 35 -2.41 0.42 15.70
CA GLY A 35 -2.90 -0.61 16.62
C GLY A 35 -4.00 -1.47 16.02
N VAL A 36 -4.94 -0.86 15.28
CA VAL A 36 -5.98 -1.59 14.54
C VAL A 36 -5.37 -2.48 13.46
N PHE A 37 -4.43 -1.95 12.67
CA PHE A 37 -3.76 -2.73 11.63
C PHE A 37 -2.90 -3.86 12.19
N LEU A 38 -2.20 -3.62 13.31
CA LEU A 38 -1.52 -4.68 14.06
C LEU A 38 -2.49 -5.79 14.48
N GLY A 39 -3.65 -5.42 15.04
CA GLY A 39 -4.69 -6.39 15.42
C GLY A 39 -5.19 -7.22 14.23
N LEU A 40 -5.48 -6.58 13.10
CA LEU A 40 -5.88 -7.26 11.87
C LEU A 40 -4.78 -8.17 11.32
N GLN A 41 -3.51 -7.76 11.39
CA GLN A 41 -2.38 -8.54 10.91
C GLN A 41 -2.14 -9.78 11.79
N LEU A 42 -2.26 -9.66 13.11
CA LEU A 42 -2.18 -10.79 14.04
C LEU A 42 -3.33 -11.75 13.85
N LEU A 43 -4.55 -11.25 13.65
CA LEU A 43 -5.73 -12.06 13.38
C LEU A 43 -5.58 -12.83 12.05
N GLY A 44 -5.12 -12.16 11.00
CA GLY A 44 -4.82 -12.80 9.71
C GLY A 44 -3.72 -13.85 9.81
N ALA A 45 -2.67 -13.60 10.60
CA ALA A 45 -1.60 -14.58 10.86
C ALA A 45 -2.13 -15.80 11.64
N LEU A 46 -3.02 -15.60 12.61
CA LEU A 46 -3.68 -16.69 13.34
C LEU A 46 -4.57 -17.52 12.42
N ILE A 47 -5.41 -16.89 11.60
CA ILE A 47 -6.26 -17.60 10.64
C ILE A 47 -5.40 -18.40 9.66
N ASN A 48 -4.37 -17.79 9.06
CA ASN A 48 -3.49 -18.48 8.13
C ASN A 48 -2.69 -19.60 8.81
N GLY A 49 -2.33 -19.44 10.08
CA GLY A 49 -1.69 -20.49 10.87
C GLY A 49 -2.62 -21.68 11.13
N ILE A 50 -3.88 -21.42 11.47
CA ILE A 50 -4.90 -22.46 11.67
C ILE A 50 -5.18 -23.20 10.35
N ILE A 51 -5.36 -22.47 9.25
CA ILE A 51 -5.56 -23.06 7.93
C ILE A 51 -4.31 -23.84 7.49
N GLY A 52 -3.11 -23.32 7.77
CA GLY A 52 -1.84 -23.99 7.47
C GLY A 52 -1.72 -25.33 8.19
N ILE A 53 -2.06 -25.38 9.49
CA ILE A 53 -2.08 -26.62 10.27
C ILE A 53 -3.11 -27.62 9.70
N GLN A 54 -4.28 -27.15 9.26
CA GLN A 54 -5.30 -28.00 8.65
C GLN A 54 -4.87 -28.57 7.29
N VAL A 55 -4.16 -27.79 6.47
CA VAL A 55 -3.61 -28.23 5.18
C VAL A 55 -2.43 -29.18 5.38
N GLU A 56 -1.60 -28.96 6.40
CA GLU A 56 -0.50 -29.86 6.77
C GLU A 56 -1.03 -31.25 7.18
N GLN A 57 -2.10 -31.29 8.01
CA GLN A 57 -2.77 -32.53 8.39
C GLN A 57 -3.40 -33.28 7.19
N GLN A 58 -3.79 -32.56 6.13
CA GLN A 58 -4.33 -33.17 4.92
C GLN A 58 -3.23 -33.71 3.98
N ASN A 59 -1.98 -33.23 4.12
CA ASN A 59 -0.82 -33.72 3.37
C ASN A 59 -0.08 -34.86 4.09
N GLU A 60 -0.20 -35.00 5.42
CA GLU A 60 0.39 -36.11 6.17
C GLU A 60 -0.26 -37.48 5.86
N ASP A 61 -1.47 -37.51 5.30
CA ASP A 61 -2.09 -38.75 4.77
C ASP A 61 -1.49 -39.20 3.42
N GLY A 62 -0.51 -38.47 2.86
CA GLY A 62 0.08 -38.83 1.58
C GLY A 62 1.44 -38.19 1.28
N SER A 63 2.53 -38.61 1.95
CA SER A 63 3.83 -38.86 1.29
C SER A 63 4.94 -39.37 2.21
N ILE A 64 5.85 -40.11 1.59
CA ILE A 64 6.91 -40.97 2.10
C ILE A 64 8.15 -40.18 2.57
N ASN A 65 8.81 -40.71 3.61
CA ASN A 65 10.06 -40.24 4.22
C ASN A 65 11.21 -39.93 3.23
N ILE A 66 11.88 -38.79 3.42
CA ILE A 66 13.26 -38.55 2.96
C ILE A 66 14.06 -37.90 4.09
N GLU A 67 15.25 -38.45 4.34
CA GLU A 67 16.23 -38.10 5.38
C GLU A 67 16.77 -36.65 5.33
N PRO A 68 17.29 -36.13 6.48
CA PRO A 68 17.77 -34.76 6.59
C PRO A 68 19.19 -34.57 6.05
N VAL A 69 19.38 -33.57 5.19
CA VAL A 69 20.71 -33.14 4.70
C VAL A 69 21.30 -32.02 5.56
N ASN A 70 22.60 -32.19 5.79
CA ASN A 70 23.52 -31.57 6.74
C ASN A 70 23.63 -30.03 6.71
N VAL A 71 23.76 -29.44 7.91
CA VAL A 71 23.89 -28.01 8.19
C VAL A 71 25.37 -27.62 8.14
N GLY A 72 25.79 -26.99 7.03
CA GLY A 72 27.11 -26.36 6.90
C GLY A 72 27.01 -25.03 6.15
N THR A 73 27.71 -24.01 6.69
CA THR A 73 28.05 -22.72 6.04
C THR A 73 26.95 -21.64 5.89
N ARG A 74 26.41 -21.19 7.04
CA ARG A 74 25.39 -20.13 7.19
C ARG A 74 25.75 -18.73 6.64
N ARG A 75 27.03 -18.41 6.40
CA ARG A 75 27.48 -17.04 6.07
C ARG A 75 27.67 -16.79 4.57
N GLU A 76 28.13 -17.80 3.82
CA GLU A 76 28.27 -17.71 2.36
C GLU A 76 26.92 -17.82 1.63
N GLY A 77 25.96 -18.53 2.24
CA GLY A 77 24.59 -18.62 1.74
C GLY A 77 23.81 -17.29 1.79
N MET A 78 24.12 -16.38 2.70
CA MET A 78 23.41 -15.08 2.81
C MET A 78 23.75 -14.14 1.65
N ILE A 79 25.01 -14.05 1.24
CA ILE A 79 25.45 -13.18 0.14
C ILE A 79 24.96 -13.75 -1.20
N HIS A 80 25.00 -15.08 -1.36
CA HIS A 80 24.43 -15.72 -2.55
C HIS A 80 22.90 -15.57 -2.61
N ARG A 81 22.20 -15.63 -1.46
CA ARG A 81 20.76 -15.33 -1.38
C ARG A 81 20.46 -13.86 -1.68
N LEU A 82 21.26 -12.90 -1.18
CA LEU A 82 21.11 -11.49 -1.51
C LEU A 82 21.31 -11.21 -3.00
N LYS A 83 22.19 -11.97 -3.66
CA LYS A 83 22.42 -11.86 -5.10
C LYS A 83 21.33 -12.53 -5.96
N SER A 84 20.61 -13.53 -5.42
CA SER A 84 19.51 -14.19 -6.12
C SER A 84 18.13 -13.55 -5.88
N VAL A 85 17.98 -12.78 -4.80
CA VAL A 85 16.77 -11.99 -4.45
C VAL A 85 16.25 -11.11 -5.60
N PRO A 86 17.06 -10.39 -6.39
CA PRO A 86 16.54 -9.51 -7.44
C PRO A 86 15.74 -10.23 -8.54
N HIS A 87 16.09 -11.49 -8.82
CA HIS A 87 15.43 -12.31 -9.85
C HIS A 87 14.10 -12.90 -9.36
N THR A 88 13.92 -13.11 -8.05
CA THR A 88 12.67 -13.57 -7.44
C THR A 88 11.72 -12.44 -7.04
N LEU A 89 12.19 -11.19 -6.94
CA LEU A 89 11.41 -10.04 -6.45
C LEU A 89 10.63 -9.26 -7.52
N GLY A 90 10.59 -9.74 -8.77
CA GLY A 90 9.95 -9.01 -9.87
C GLY A 90 10.82 -7.88 -10.44
N GLY A 91 12.14 -7.92 -10.19
CA GLY A 91 13.13 -7.05 -10.83
C GLY A 91 13.91 -6.14 -9.88
N PHE A 92 15.09 -5.71 -10.32
CA PHE A 92 15.98 -4.80 -9.58
C PHE A 92 15.33 -3.45 -9.23
N VAL A 93 14.40 -2.99 -10.06
CA VAL A 93 13.69 -1.72 -9.87
C VAL A 93 12.81 -1.76 -8.62
N ILE A 94 12.01 -2.83 -8.45
CA ILE A 94 11.14 -3.01 -7.28
C ILE A 94 11.99 -3.09 -6.01
N PHE A 95 13.09 -3.84 -6.05
CA PHE A 95 14.03 -3.94 -4.93
C PHE A 95 14.58 -2.57 -4.52
N GLY A 96 14.98 -1.73 -5.50
CA GLY A 96 15.46 -0.37 -5.25
C GLY A 96 14.45 0.49 -4.51
N PHE A 97 13.18 0.47 -4.94
CA PHE A 97 12.12 1.21 -4.26
C PHE A 97 11.80 0.69 -2.86
N MET A 98 11.82 -0.63 -2.65
CA MET A 98 11.66 -1.22 -1.32
C MET A 98 12.77 -0.81 -0.36
N ALA A 99 14.02 -0.82 -0.83
CA ALA A 99 15.16 -0.34 -0.06
C ALA A 99 15.08 1.17 0.24
N ALA A 100 14.70 1.99 -0.75
CA ALA A 100 14.49 3.42 -0.56
C ALA A 100 13.40 3.70 0.47
N ARG A 101 12.32 2.91 0.47
CA ARG A 101 11.23 3.01 1.45
C ARG A 101 11.72 2.68 2.86
N LEU A 102 12.48 1.60 3.02
CA LEU A 102 13.09 1.23 4.30
C LEU A 102 14.03 2.32 4.81
N ALA A 103 14.90 2.85 3.94
CA ALA A 103 15.81 3.94 4.27
C ALA A 103 15.05 5.19 4.74
N GLY A 104 13.99 5.58 4.04
CA GLY A 104 13.17 6.72 4.44
C GLY A 104 12.44 6.52 5.77
N CYS A 105 11.90 5.33 6.05
CA CYS A 105 11.32 5.03 7.36
C CYS A 105 12.38 5.09 8.48
N LEU A 106 13.60 4.59 8.24
CA LEU A 106 14.71 4.67 9.19
C LEU A 106 15.14 6.12 9.44
N THR A 107 15.19 6.94 8.39
CA THR A 107 15.47 8.38 8.52
C THR A 107 14.39 9.07 9.36
N LEU A 108 13.11 8.78 9.15
CA LEU A 108 12.02 9.34 9.95
C LEU A 108 12.11 8.91 11.42
N LEU A 109 12.40 7.63 11.68
CA LEU A 109 12.61 7.14 13.05
C LEU A 109 13.80 7.83 13.72
N TYR A 110 14.91 8.00 13.00
CA TYR A 110 16.09 8.70 13.49
C TYR A 110 15.77 10.17 13.82
N LEU A 111 15.16 10.90 12.87
CA LEU A 111 14.77 12.30 13.05
C LEU A 111 13.75 12.48 14.18
N SER A 112 12.84 11.53 14.37
CA SER A 112 11.87 11.55 15.47
C SER A 112 12.49 11.16 16.82
N GLY A 113 13.57 10.37 16.82
CA GLY A 113 14.26 9.96 18.05
C GLY A 113 15.21 11.03 18.60
N ILE A 114 15.77 11.89 17.74
CA ILE A 114 16.67 12.96 18.17
C ILE A 114 15.95 14.18 18.76
N THR A 115 14.70 14.46 18.38
CA THR A 115 13.92 15.60 18.92
C THR A 115 13.77 15.56 20.45
N PRO A 116 13.28 14.47 21.07
CA PRO A 116 13.14 14.45 22.53
C PRO A 116 14.49 14.45 23.26
N VAL A 117 15.57 14.01 22.60
CA VAL A 117 16.93 13.99 23.19
C VAL A 117 17.55 15.38 23.18
N GLN A 118 17.25 16.19 22.15
CA GLN A 118 17.73 17.57 22.06
C GLN A 118 17.07 18.45 23.13
N GLU A 119 15.76 18.34 23.33
CA GLU A 119 15.04 19.05 24.41
C GLU A 119 15.51 18.64 25.82
N ARG A 120 15.94 17.39 25.98
CA ARG A 120 16.50 16.86 27.24
C ARG A 120 17.77 17.57 27.69
N LYS A 121 18.53 18.17 26.76
CA LYS A 121 19.74 18.95 27.10
C LYS A 121 19.41 20.35 27.61
N GLU A 122 18.23 20.88 27.29
CA GLU A 122 17.81 22.23 27.68
C GLU A 122 16.89 22.26 28.91
N SER A 123 16.14 21.19 29.18
CA SER A 123 15.24 21.13 30.35
C SER A 123 15.60 20.02 31.33
N HIS A 124 16.18 20.40 32.48
CA HIS A 124 16.32 19.56 33.66
C HIS A 124 14.94 19.11 34.18
N GLY A 125 14.52 17.89 33.85
CA GLY A 125 13.61 17.09 34.69
C GLY A 125 12.10 17.33 34.55
N LYS A 126 11.53 17.18 33.34
CA LYS A 126 10.07 16.93 33.20
C LYS A 126 9.78 15.53 32.66
N GLN A 127 8.69 14.95 33.17
CA GLN A 127 8.27 13.55 33.03
C GLN A 127 8.13 13.11 31.57
N PHE A 128 8.85 12.04 31.24
CA PHE A 128 8.94 11.35 29.94
C PHE A 128 7.60 10.86 29.34
N ILE A 129 6.53 10.82 30.12
CA ILE A 129 5.29 10.08 29.80
C ILE A 129 4.26 10.95 29.06
N ASN A 130 4.37 12.29 29.14
CA ASN A 130 3.38 13.20 28.58
C ASN A 130 3.87 14.00 27.36
N CYS A 131 5.04 13.69 26.79
CA CYS A 131 5.49 14.35 25.56
C CYS A 131 4.73 13.75 24.36
N PRO A 132 3.93 14.54 23.62
CA PRO A 132 3.10 14.05 22.52
C PRO A 132 3.92 13.52 21.33
N GLU A 133 5.24 13.73 21.33
CA GLU A 133 6.20 13.19 20.36
C GLU A 133 6.46 11.69 20.52
N TYR A 134 6.26 11.16 21.72
CA TYR A 134 6.46 9.74 22.01
C TYR A 134 5.57 8.86 21.13
N TRP A 135 4.30 9.25 20.97
CA TRP A 135 3.36 8.52 20.11
C TRP A 135 3.82 8.46 18.65
N MET A 136 4.42 9.54 18.15
CA MET A 136 4.95 9.59 16.77
C MET A 136 6.17 8.68 16.62
N THR A 137 7.11 8.70 17.58
CA THR A 137 8.25 7.76 17.56
C THR A 137 7.81 6.30 17.54
N LEU A 138 6.78 5.95 18.29
CA LEU A 138 6.24 4.59 18.33
C LEU A 138 5.60 4.19 16.99
N THR A 139 4.87 5.12 16.34
CA THR A 139 4.33 4.86 14.99
C THR A 139 5.45 4.68 13.97
N PHE A 140 6.51 5.48 14.02
CA PHE A 140 7.66 5.30 13.13
C PHE A 140 8.39 3.99 13.39
N ALA A 141 8.56 3.60 14.66
CA ALA A 141 9.14 2.30 15.01
C ALA A 141 8.32 1.15 14.41
N TYR A 142 6.99 1.21 14.54
CA TYR A 142 6.12 0.23 13.89
C TYR A 142 6.27 0.22 12.36
N THR A 143 6.25 1.38 11.70
CA THR A 143 6.43 1.45 10.24
C THR A 143 7.80 0.94 9.77
N THR A 144 8.88 1.13 10.56
CA THR A 144 10.20 0.56 10.24
C THR A 144 10.23 -0.96 10.36
N LEU A 145 9.59 -1.52 11.38
CA LEU A 145 9.44 -2.98 11.52
C LEU A 145 8.62 -3.55 10.36
N LEU A 146 7.54 -2.87 9.98
CA LEU A 146 6.71 -3.28 8.86
C LEU A 146 7.47 -3.19 7.53
N ALA A 147 8.24 -2.11 7.31
CA ALA A 147 9.11 -1.98 6.15
C ALA A 147 10.18 -3.08 6.08
N PHE A 148 10.79 -3.41 7.23
CA PHE A 148 11.74 -4.51 7.33
C PHE A 148 11.08 -5.87 7.04
N ALA A 149 9.87 -6.10 7.57
CA ALA A 149 9.09 -7.29 7.28
C ALA A 149 8.77 -7.40 5.78
N THR A 150 8.39 -6.30 5.11
CA THR A 150 8.16 -6.31 3.66
C THR A 150 9.43 -6.56 2.84
N PHE A 151 10.60 -6.20 3.36
CA PHE A 151 11.88 -6.47 2.72
C PHE A 151 12.29 -7.94 2.86
N TYR A 152 12.00 -8.56 4.01
CA TYR A 152 12.40 -9.94 4.32
C TYR A 152 11.39 -10.99 3.81
N THR A 153 10.10 -10.74 4.00
CA THR A 153 9.02 -11.61 3.55
C THR A 153 8.77 -11.37 2.07
N GLN A 154 9.47 -12.12 1.23
CA GLN A 154 9.31 -12.08 -0.22
C GLN A 154 7.82 -12.16 -0.60
N GLN A 155 7.38 -11.14 -1.34
CA GLN A 155 6.00 -10.84 -1.78
C GLN A 155 5.02 -12.02 -1.78
N LYS A 156 4.30 -12.23 -0.68
CA LYS A 156 3.04 -13.00 -0.71
C LYS A 156 1.80 -12.16 -0.46
N SER A 157 1.93 -10.93 0.05
CA SER A 157 0.77 -10.14 0.46
C SER A 157 0.96 -8.65 0.21
N ASN A 158 0.23 -8.13 -0.79
CA ASN A 158 0.10 -6.70 -1.07
C ASN A 158 -0.46 -5.92 0.14
N TRP A 159 -1.12 -6.60 1.07
CA TRP A 159 -1.74 -6.00 2.25
C TRP A 159 -0.75 -5.30 3.17
N THR A 160 0.40 -5.91 3.45
CA THR A 160 1.41 -5.33 4.35
C THR A 160 1.97 -4.02 3.79
N LEU A 161 2.21 -3.98 2.48
CA LEU A 161 2.67 -2.77 1.79
C LEU A 161 1.59 -1.67 1.78
N ARG A 162 0.32 -2.05 1.64
CA ARG A 162 -0.83 -1.13 1.74
C ARG A 162 -0.94 -0.55 3.13
N TYR A 163 -0.95 -1.37 4.18
CA TYR A 163 -1.00 -0.90 5.57
C TYR A 163 0.14 0.06 5.90
N LEU A 164 1.36 -0.24 5.44
CA LEU A 164 2.49 0.67 5.60
C LEU A 164 2.23 2.03 4.92
N THR A 165 1.65 2.04 3.72
CA THR A 165 1.31 3.28 3.01
C THR A 165 0.24 4.06 3.75
N LEU A 166 -0.83 3.40 4.22
CA LEU A 166 -1.94 4.04 4.92
C LEU A 166 -1.51 4.65 6.25
N VAL A 167 -0.68 3.95 7.02
CA VAL A 167 -0.14 4.51 8.27
C VAL A 167 0.71 5.74 7.97
N LEU A 168 1.64 5.69 7.00
CA LEU A 168 2.46 6.84 6.63
C LEU A 168 1.63 8.02 6.07
N LEU A 169 0.58 7.73 5.30
CA LEU A 169 -0.34 8.74 4.77
C LEU A 169 -1.17 9.39 5.88
N SER A 170 -1.58 8.61 6.89
CA SER A 170 -2.25 9.15 8.08
C SER A 170 -1.33 10.10 8.87
N VAL A 171 -0.06 9.74 9.02
CA VAL A 171 0.97 10.59 9.64
C VAL A 171 1.16 11.87 8.82
N LEU A 172 1.23 11.76 7.50
CA LEU A 172 1.30 12.92 6.60
C LEU A 172 0.08 13.81 6.71
N GLY A 173 -1.12 13.24 6.81
CA GLY A 173 -2.36 14.00 7.01
C GLY A 173 -2.37 14.78 8.31
N VAL A 174 -1.88 14.19 9.41
CA VAL A 174 -1.76 14.88 10.71
C VAL A 174 -0.74 16.03 10.63
N TYR A 175 0.44 15.81 10.04
CA TYR A 175 1.43 16.88 9.85
C TYR A 175 0.92 17.96 8.88
N ALA A 176 0.24 17.58 7.81
CA ALA A 176 -0.36 18.53 6.87
C ALA A 176 -1.42 19.40 7.54
N TYR A 177 -2.30 18.80 8.35
CA TYR A 177 -3.32 19.55 9.09
C TYR A 177 -2.72 20.47 10.15
N ARG A 178 -1.64 20.06 10.82
CA ARG A 178 -1.02 20.86 11.89
C ARG A 178 -0.11 21.96 11.37
N ASP A 179 0.65 21.69 10.30
CA ASP A 179 1.77 22.54 9.88
C ASP A 179 1.55 23.17 8.50
N ILE A 180 0.84 22.51 7.58
CA ILE A 180 0.55 23.08 6.25
C ILE A 180 -0.73 23.91 6.26
N TRP A 181 -1.79 23.43 6.92
CA TRP A 181 -3.09 24.13 6.98
C TRP A 181 -3.00 25.56 7.55
N PRO A 182 -2.20 25.85 8.59
CA PRO A 182 -2.03 27.22 9.06
C PRO A 182 -1.50 28.17 7.97
N PHE A 183 -0.65 27.72 7.05
CA PHE A 183 -0.18 28.57 5.95
C PHE A 183 -1.27 28.94 4.94
N ALA A 184 -2.35 28.16 4.86
CA ALA A 184 -3.52 28.51 4.06
C ALA A 184 -4.43 29.55 4.76
N THR A 185 -4.15 29.90 6.02
CA THR A 185 -4.97 30.80 6.84
C THR A 185 -4.15 32.00 7.32
N TYR A 186 -4.68 33.22 7.21
CA TYR A 186 -3.94 34.45 7.54
C TYR A 186 -3.60 34.65 9.03
N HIS A 187 -4.22 33.89 9.94
CA HIS A 187 -4.16 34.17 11.38
C HIS A 187 -3.60 33.00 12.22
N SER A 188 -3.09 31.95 11.56
CA SER A 188 -2.68 30.72 12.22
C SER A 188 -1.18 30.51 12.07
N GLU A 189 -0.47 30.23 13.16
CA GLU A 189 0.93 29.81 13.10
C GLU A 189 1.03 28.27 13.24
N PRO A 190 2.03 27.63 12.60
CA PRO A 190 2.27 26.20 12.77
C PRO A 190 2.58 25.89 14.24
N ARG A 191 1.91 24.85 14.75
CA ARG A 191 1.98 24.49 16.18
C ARG A 191 3.37 23.96 16.58
N ASP A 192 4.09 23.40 15.62
CA ASP A 192 5.39 22.76 15.83
C ASP A 192 6.56 23.64 15.29
N LYS A 193 6.37 24.96 15.27
CA LYS A 193 7.35 25.96 14.76
C LYS A 193 8.72 25.88 15.46
N GLU A 194 8.75 25.43 16.71
CA GLU A 194 9.97 25.30 17.52
C GLU A 194 10.98 24.29 16.93
N GLU A 195 10.51 23.30 16.16
CA GLU A 195 11.38 22.34 15.46
C GLU A 195 12.11 22.94 14.23
N GLY A 196 11.61 24.06 13.68
CA GLY A 196 12.23 24.80 12.58
C GLY A 196 12.54 23.95 11.34
N VAL A 197 13.82 23.91 10.93
CA VAL A 197 14.30 23.21 9.72
C VAL A 197 14.07 21.70 9.81
N LEU A 198 14.11 21.14 11.02
CA LEU A 198 13.97 19.70 11.23
C LEU A 198 12.57 19.21 10.84
N LEU A 199 11.54 20.01 11.10
CA LEU A 199 10.16 19.73 10.72
C LEU A 199 10.00 19.63 9.21
N TRP A 200 10.58 20.58 8.47
CA TRP A 200 10.53 20.57 7.01
C TRP A 200 11.29 19.37 6.42
N ALA A 201 12.41 18.97 7.04
CA ALA A 201 13.12 17.75 6.66
C ALA A 201 12.25 16.50 6.89
N LYS A 202 11.60 16.38 8.06
CA LYS A 202 10.65 15.28 8.35
C LYS A 202 9.51 15.25 7.33
N LEU A 203 8.90 16.40 7.05
CA LEU A 203 7.78 16.52 6.11
C LEU A 203 8.20 16.16 4.67
N ALA A 204 9.38 16.59 4.23
CA ALA A 204 9.92 16.24 2.92
C ALA A 204 10.17 14.73 2.79
N VAL A 205 10.86 14.12 3.76
CA VAL A 205 11.14 12.68 3.76
C VAL A 205 9.83 11.89 3.84
N LEU A 206 8.88 12.34 4.66
CA LEU A 206 7.56 11.72 4.78
C LEU A 206 6.77 11.79 3.47
N THR A 207 6.79 12.94 2.78
CA THR A 207 6.09 13.10 1.50
C THR A 207 6.70 12.18 0.43
N VAL A 208 8.03 12.12 0.35
CA VAL A 208 8.72 11.23 -0.59
C VAL A 208 8.36 9.76 -0.30
N THR A 209 8.39 9.35 0.97
CA THR A 209 8.17 7.94 1.35
C THR A 209 6.70 7.50 1.30
N ALA A 210 5.77 8.39 1.67
CA ALA A 210 4.35 8.10 1.76
C ALA A 210 3.61 8.28 0.42
N VAL A 211 4.09 9.18 -0.46
CA VAL A 211 3.39 9.53 -1.71
C VAL A 211 4.22 9.16 -2.93
N ILE A 212 5.44 9.68 -3.05
CA ILE A 212 6.24 9.53 -4.27
C ILE A 212 6.60 8.05 -4.48
N ILE A 213 7.25 7.41 -3.51
CA ILE A 213 7.67 6.01 -3.65
C ILE A 213 6.50 5.07 -4.06
N PRO A 214 5.36 5.00 -3.34
CA PRO A 214 4.27 4.11 -3.73
C PRO A 214 3.64 4.43 -5.08
N LEU A 215 3.69 5.68 -5.54
CA LEU A 215 3.13 6.10 -6.82
C LEU A 215 4.01 5.66 -8.01
N PHE A 216 5.33 5.63 -7.82
CA PHE A 216 6.32 5.28 -8.85
C PHE A 216 6.72 3.79 -8.83
N ILE A 217 6.43 3.05 -7.76
CA ILE A 217 6.69 1.60 -7.71
C ILE A 217 5.92 0.89 -8.84
N PRO A 218 6.60 0.13 -9.71
CA PRO A 218 5.93 -0.72 -10.69
C PRO A 218 5.26 -1.91 -9.99
N HIS A 219 4.12 -2.34 -10.52
CA HIS A 219 3.39 -3.46 -9.93
C HIS A 219 4.04 -4.78 -10.34
N PRO A 220 4.23 -5.71 -9.39
CA PRO A 220 4.62 -7.06 -9.74
C PRO A 220 3.50 -7.72 -10.55
N TYR A 221 3.88 -8.40 -11.62
CA TYR A 221 2.93 -9.14 -12.44
C TYR A 221 2.29 -10.27 -11.63
N VAL A 222 0.96 -10.23 -11.51
CA VAL A 222 0.16 -11.29 -10.91
C VAL A 222 -0.67 -11.95 -12.02
N PRO A 223 -0.37 -13.20 -12.40
CA PRO A 223 -1.11 -13.88 -13.44
C PRO A 223 -2.55 -14.12 -12.98
N VAL A 224 -3.51 -13.85 -13.87
CA VAL A 224 -4.93 -14.07 -13.60
C VAL A 224 -5.26 -15.56 -13.47
N ASP A 225 -4.61 -16.40 -14.29
CA ASP A 225 -4.65 -17.86 -14.17
C ASP A 225 -3.25 -18.39 -13.76
N PRO A 226 -3.06 -18.82 -12.50
CA PRO A 226 -1.79 -19.37 -12.03
C PRO A 226 -1.35 -20.62 -12.79
N LYS A 227 -2.28 -21.34 -13.44
CA LYS A 227 -1.98 -22.57 -14.19
C LYS A 227 -1.44 -22.29 -15.59
N ASN A 228 -1.75 -21.12 -16.15
CA ASN A 228 -1.32 -20.73 -17.48
C ASN A 228 -0.93 -19.24 -17.53
N PRO A 229 0.21 -18.87 -16.92
CA PRO A 229 0.69 -17.49 -16.92
C PRO A 229 1.05 -17.04 -18.35
N ALA A 230 0.84 -15.76 -18.66
CA ALA A 230 1.38 -15.16 -19.88
C ALA A 230 2.89 -15.41 -20.00
N PRO A 231 3.41 -15.79 -21.19
CA PRO A 231 4.85 -15.88 -21.42
C PRO A 231 5.51 -14.50 -21.34
N GLU A 232 4.83 -13.46 -21.83
CA GLU A 232 5.24 -12.06 -21.73
C GLU A 232 4.07 -11.25 -21.14
N PRO A 233 4.26 -10.58 -19.99
CA PRO A 233 3.20 -9.78 -19.38
C PRO A 233 2.98 -8.49 -20.17
N ASN A 234 1.73 -8.06 -20.30
CA ASN A 234 1.44 -6.78 -20.92
C ASN A 234 2.04 -5.64 -20.06
N PRO A 235 2.69 -4.62 -20.67
CA PRO A 235 3.22 -3.46 -19.94
C PRO A 235 2.19 -2.76 -19.05
N GLU A 236 0.89 -2.79 -19.39
CA GLU A 236 -0.15 -2.21 -18.53
C GLU A 236 -0.30 -2.95 -17.19
N GLN A 237 -0.07 -4.28 -17.17
CA GLN A 237 -0.17 -5.09 -15.95
C GLN A 237 1.01 -4.89 -14.98
N THR A 238 2.11 -4.29 -15.46
CA THR A 238 3.33 -4.04 -14.66
C THR A 238 3.60 -2.54 -14.45
N ALA A 239 2.79 -1.67 -15.06
CA ALA A 239 2.90 -0.22 -14.94
C ALA A 239 2.76 0.23 -13.48
N SER A 240 3.47 1.29 -13.09
CA SER A 240 3.25 1.99 -11.82
C SER A 240 1.93 2.77 -11.83
N TRP A 241 1.46 3.22 -10.66
CA TRP A 241 0.22 4.01 -10.58
C TRP A 241 0.27 5.26 -11.43
N ILE A 242 1.38 6.01 -11.39
CA ILE A 242 1.50 7.20 -12.22
C ILE A 242 1.47 6.85 -13.70
N SER A 243 2.17 5.79 -14.11
CA SER A 243 2.21 5.36 -15.51
C SER A 243 0.83 4.90 -16.00
N ALA A 244 0.06 4.22 -15.15
CA ALA A 244 -1.31 3.83 -15.47
C ALA A 244 -2.26 5.03 -15.59
N LEU A 245 -2.11 6.04 -14.72
CA LEU A 245 -2.93 7.26 -14.75
C LEU A 245 -2.61 8.17 -15.94
N THR A 246 -1.32 8.29 -16.31
CA THR A 246 -0.87 9.14 -17.42
C THR A 246 -0.77 8.38 -18.75
N TYR A 247 -1.06 7.08 -18.76
CA TYR A 247 -0.87 6.18 -19.90
C TYR A 247 0.57 6.15 -20.45
N SER A 248 1.57 6.50 -19.63
CA SER A 248 2.97 6.59 -20.06
C SER A 248 3.58 5.25 -20.47
N TYR A 249 2.96 4.13 -20.10
CA TYR A 249 3.36 2.81 -20.60
C TYR A 249 3.15 2.64 -22.11
N LEU A 250 2.31 3.47 -22.75
CA LEU A 250 2.10 3.48 -24.20
C LEU A 250 3.13 4.33 -24.95
N ASP A 251 3.89 5.19 -24.27
CA ASP A 251 4.84 6.12 -24.90
C ASP A 251 5.85 5.40 -25.82
N PRO A 252 6.46 4.26 -25.45
CA PRO A 252 7.37 3.54 -26.34
C PRO A 252 6.69 3.09 -27.64
N LEU A 253 5.42 2.69 -27.56
CA LEU A 253 4.62 2.26 -28.72
C LEU A 253 4.27 3.44 -29.62
N ILE A 254 3.87 4.58 -29.04
CA ILE A 254 3.55 5.80 -29.79
C ILE A 254 4.80 6.32 -30.50
N ILE A 255 5.95 6.32 -29.82
CA ILE A 255 7.24 6.69 -30.41
C ILE A 255 7.61 5.74 -31.53
N LEU A 256 7.40 4.42 -31.36
CA LEU A 256 7.67 3.44 -32.42
C LEU A 256 6.77 3.68 -33.63
N ALA A 257 5.47 3.86 -33.42
CA ALA A 257 4.49 4.16 -34.47
C ALA A 257 4.80 5.45 -35.23
N SER A 258 5.38 6.46 -34.56
CA SER A 258 5.80 7.71 -35.22
C SER A 258 6.97 7.55 -36.19
N LYS A 259 7.77 6.48 -36.03
CA LYS A 259 8.99 6.23 -36.82
C LYS A 259 8.76 5.29 -38.01
N VAL A 260 7.68 4.51 -38.00
CA VAL A 260 7.39 3.50 -39.01
C VAL A 260 6.14 3.87 -39.82
N VAL A 261 6.15 3.58 -41.12
CA VAL A 261 4.99 3.83 -42.00
C VAL A 261 3.84 2.87 -41.70
N HIS A 262 4.17 1.65 -41.29
CA HIS A 262 3.20 0.62 -40.90
C HIS A 262 3.74 -0.14 -39.69
N LEU A 263 2.92 -0.26 -38.66
CA LEU A 263 3.23 -1.00 -37.43
C LEU A 263 2.80 -2.44 -37.62
N SER A 264 3.74 -3.39 -37.55
CA SER A 264 3.42 -4.81 -37.73
C SER A 264 2.78 -5.40 -36.48
N TYR A 265 2.03 -6.49 -36.65
CA TYR A 265 1.35 -7.18 -35.54
C TYR A 265 2.31 -7.61 -34.43
N GLU A 266 3.49 -8.11 -34.79
CA GLU A 266 4.52 -8.57 -33.84
C GLU A 266 5.14 -7.44 -33.00
N GLN A 267 4.92 -6.17 -33.36
CA GLN A 267 5.41 -5.01 -32.61
C GLN A 267 4.40 -4.50 -31.58
N LEU A 268 3.17 -5.02 -31.60
CA LEU A 268 2.15 -4.67 -30.63
C LEU A 268 2.36 -5.45 -29.32
N PRO A 269 2.09 -4.82 -28.16
CA PRO A 269 2.15 -5.53 -26.90
C PRO A 269 1.12 -6.67 -26.87
N PRO A 270 1.43 -7.79 -26.16
CA PRO A 270 0.49 -8.90 -26.03
C PRO A 270 -0.77 -8.48 -25.28
N LEU A 271 -1.89 -9.13 -25.59
CA LEU A 271 -3.16 -8.88 -24.93
C LEU A 271 -3.08 -9.19 -23.43
N ALA A 272 -3.64 -8.31 -22.60
CA ALA A 272 -3.68 -8.49 -21.15
C ALA A 272 -4.44 -9.77 -20.76
N ASP A 273 -4.04 -10.42 -19.67
CA ASP A 273 -4.59 -11.73 -19.29
C ASP A 273 -6.09 -11.71 -19.00
N TYR A 274 -6.58 -10.62 -18.40
CA TYR A 274 -8.00 -10.48 -18.05
C TYR A 274 -8.89 -10.19 -19.27
N ASP A 275 -8.30 -9.81 -20.41
CA ASP A 275 -9.03 -9.58 -21.66
C ASP A 275 -8.99 -10.78 -22.60
N ARG A 276 -8.28 -11.85 -22.23
CA ARG A 276 -8.23 -13.08 -23.04
C ARG A 276 -9.61 -13.71 -23.18
N ALA A 277 -9.94 -14.12 -24.39
CA ALA A 277 -11.21 -14.78 -24.69
C ALA A 277 -11.46 -16.02 -23.83
N GLN A 278 -10.43 -16.82 -23.54
CA GLN A 278 -10.57 -18.00 -22.67
C GLN A 278 -10.95 -17.62 -21.22
N TYR A 279 -10.36 -16.55 -20.69
CA TYR A 279 -10.68 -16.06 -19.35
C TYR A 279 -12.10 -15.45 -19.31
N LEU A 280 -12.44 -14.62 -20.30
CA LEU A 280 -13.75 -13.97 -20.36
C LEU A 280 -14.88 -14.98 -20.58
N THR A 281 -14.71 -15.96 -21.48
CA THR A 281 -15.75 -16.97 -21.73
C THR A 281 -16.00 -17.84 -20.51
N SER A 282 -14.95 -18.32 -19.84
CA SER A 282 -15.09 -19.12 -18.61
C SER A 282 -15.80 -18.37 -17.47
N HIS A 283 -15.62 -17.05 -17.37
CA HIS A 283 -16.24 -16.23 -16.33
C HIS A 283 -17.63 -15.69 -16.71
N ALA A 284 -17.86 -15.39 -17.99
CA ALA A 284 -19.10 -14.77 -18.45
C ALA A 284 -20.17 -15.80 -18.82
N PHE A 285 -19.78 -16.92 -19.43
CA PHE A 285 -20.74 -17.92 -19.94
C PHE A 285 -21.63 -18.56 -18.87
N PRO A 286 -21.18 -18.80 -17.61
CA PRO A 286 -22.08 -19.27 -16.55
C PRO A 286 -23.29 -18.34 -16.28
N TYR A 287 -23.20 -17.06 -16.65
CA TYR A 287 -24.27 -16.07 -16.46
C TYR A 287 -25.09 -15.81 -17.73
N ILE A 288 -24.54 -16.15 -18.90
CA ILE A 288 -25.11 -15.77 -20.21
C ILE A 288 -25.62 -16.98 -20.98
N ASP A 289 -24.92 -18.11 -20.91
CA ASP A 289 -25.20 -19.30 -21.71
C ASP A 289 -26.15 -20.28 -20.98
N PRO A 290 -27.38 -20.50 -21.48
CA PRO A 290 -28.31 -21.47 -20.90
C PRO A 290 -27.80 -22.91 -20.93
N PHE A 291 -26.88 -23.25 -21.85
CA PHE A 291 -26.31 -24.60 -21.94
C PHE A 291 -25.30 -24.89 -20.83
N LEU A 292 -24.71 -23.85 -20.26
CA LEU A 292 -23.75 -23.92 -19.14
C LEU A 292 -24.41 -23.64 -17.78
N GLY A 293 -25.74 -23.59 -17.73
CA GLY A 293 -26.51 -23.43 -16.48
C GLY A 293 -27.02 -22.02 -16.19
N ALA A 294 -26.90 -21.07 -17.13
CA ALA A 294 -27.49 -19.75 -16.96
C ALA A 294 -29.03 -19.80 -17.01
N LYS A 295 -29.69 -18.87 -16.30
CA LYS A 295 -31.15 -18.74 -16.33
C LYS A 295 -31.61 -18.34 -17.75
N ARG A 296 -32.63 -19.03 -18.28
CA ARG A 296 -33.28 -18.65 -19.55
C ARG A 296 -33.98 -17.29 -19.40
N ARG A 297 -33.27 -16.23 -19.76
CA ARG A 297 -33.73 -14.83 -19.79
C ARG A 297 -33.14 -14.15 -21.03
N HIS A 298 -33.59 -12.93 -21.34
CA HIS A 298 -32.98 -12.14 -22.41
C HIS A 298 -31.48 -11.94 -22.14
N LEU A 299 -30.66 -12.16 -23.17
CA LEU A 299 -29.20 -12.09 -23.11
C LEU A 299 -28.68 -10.75 -22.55
N PHE A 300 -29.43 -9.67 -22.79
CA PHE A 300 -29.17 -8.36 -22.22
C PHE A 300 -29.03 -8.37 -20.69
N PHE A 301 -29.92 -9.07 -19.97
CA PHE A 301 -29.86 -9.10 -18.51
C PHE A 301 -28.69 -9.95 -17.98
N GLY A 302 -28.28 -10.98 -18.70
CA GLY A 302 -27.09 -11.78 -18.36
C GLY A 302 -25.80 -10.97 -18.51
N LEU A 303 -25.67 -10.24 -19.61
CA LEU A 303 -24.55 -9.32 -19.83
C LEU A 303 -24.52 -8.20 -18.79
N LEU A 304 -25.66 -7.55 -18.54
CA LEU A 304 -25.76 -6.48 -17.55
C LEU A 304 -25.32 -6.97 -16.16
N GLN A 305 -25.76 -8.17 -15.75
CA GLN A 305 -25.36 -8.76 -14.47
C GLN A 305 -23.84 -8.98 -14.38
N PHE A 306 -23.22 -9.52 -15.43
CA PHE A 306 -21.77 -9.75 -15.46
C PHE A 306 -20.99 -8.43 -15.44
N SER A 307 -21.35 -7.48 -16.30
CA SER A 307 -20.70 -6.17 -16.39
C SER A 307 -20.80 -5.39 -15.08
N VAL A 308 -21.99 -5.30 -14.49
CA VAL A 308 -22.19 -4.60 -13.20
C VAL A 308 -21.31 -5.20 -12.11
N ARG A 309 -21.20 -6.54 -12.05
CA ARG A 309 -20.32 -7.18 -11.06
C ARG A 309 -18.86 -6.81 -11.28
N LYS A 310 -18.36 -6.89 -12.52
CA LYS A 310 -16.98 -6.51 -12.86
C LYS A 310 -16.69 -5.03 -12.55
N PHE A 311 -17.60 -4.12 -12.89
CA PHE A 311 -17.45 -2.71 -12.54
C PHE A 311 -17.49 -2.47 -11.03
N SER A 312 -18.32 -3.20 -10.28
CA SER A 312 -18.33 -3.10 -8.82
C SER A 312 -17.03 -3.57 -8.16
N GLU A 313 -16.45 -4.68 -8.64
CA GLU A 313 -15.15 -5.19 -8.18
C GLU A 313 -14.03 -4.18 -8.47
N ALA A 314 -14.00 -3.61 -9.68
CA ALA A 314 -13.04 -2.59 -10.05
C ALA A 314 -13.18 -1.31 -9.20
N PHE A 315 -14.41 -0.85 -8.98
CA PHE A 315 -14.68 0.33 -8.16
C PHE A 315 -14.24 0.11 -6.70
N ILE A 316 -14.54 -1.05 -6.12
CA ILE A 316 -14.09 -1.41 -4.76
C ILE A 316 -12.57 -1.50 -4.69
N SER A 317 -11.91 -2.11 -5.68
CA SER A 317 -10.44 -2.21 -5.73
C SER A 317 -9.80 -0.82 -5.76
N ILE A 318 -10.33 0.10 -6.58
CA ILE A 318 -9.87 1.49 -6.64
C ILE A 318 -10.05 2.17 -5.27
N GLN A 319 -11.23 2.06 -4.65
CA GLN A 319 -11.47 2.67 -3.33
C GLN A 319 -10.53 2.10 -2.25
N ILE A 320 -10.31 0.79 -2.21
CA ILE A 320 -9.36 0.14 -1.28
C ILE A 320 -7.91 0.49 -1.60
N GLN A 321 -7.60 0.88 -2.83
CA GLN A 321 -6.25 1.27 -3.20
C GLN A 321 -5.97 2.75 -2.94
N PHE A 322 -6.99 3.60 -2.93
CA PHE A 322 -6.89 5.03 -2.59
C PHE A 322 -7.20 5.35 -1.11
N CYS A 323 -7.85 4.46 -0.37
CA CYS A 323 -8.21 4.60 1.04
C CYS A 323 -7.37 3.69 1.95
#